data_AF-A0A383BJ06-F1
#
_entry.id   AF-A0A383BJ06-F1
#
_cell.length_a   1.000
_cell.length_b   1.000
_cell.length_c   1.000
_cell.angle_alpha   90.00
_cell.angle_beta   90.00
_cell.angle_gamma   90.00
#
_symmetry.space_group_name_H-M   'P 1'
#
loop_
_entity.id
_entity.type
_entity.pdbx_description
1 polymer ?
#
loop_
_entity_poly.entity_id
_entity_poly.type
_entity_poly.pdbx_seq_one_letter_code
_entity_poly.pdbx_strand_id
1 'polypeptide(L)'
;EMSFIDREDIYDLIEGLLKRVWKTALDYDVPTPFPRISYKEVMNRYGIDKPDTRFPMEIADFSEEFSTSTFKVFSGAVESGGVVKAINAKKFACVTQGQMEAMTEIAKNLGAKGLAFIKVENGEWKSPIVKFFSDEEKAALQEKLNIEEGDLILFAASEWLNACEILGKIRLYAAQKLVELGKLNISDDQFNFLWVVDFPLLAFDREMDRWFSSHHPFTSPVVEDIPNLTKDPKSVRGQHYDIVV
;
A
#
# COMPACT_ATOMS: atom_id res chain seq x y z
N GLU A 1 14.59 -1.75 -26.16
CA GLU A 1 14.13 -0.63 -26.99
C GLU A 1 13.55 -1.13 -28.30
N MET A 2 12.44 -0.53 -28.73
CA MET A 2 11.72 -0.85 -29.97
C MET A 2 11.21 0.46 -30.59
N SER A 3 10.81 0.44 -31.86
CA SER A 3 10.30 1.62 -32.58
C SER A 3 8.93 1.33 -33.18
N PHE A 4 8.07 2.35 -33.25
CA PHE A 4 6.71 2.27 -33.82
C PHE A 4 5.78 1.29 -33.09
N ILE A 5 5.83 1.32 -31.76
CA ILE A 5 5.07 0.43 -30.88
C ILE A 5 4.33 1.23 -29.80
N ASP A 6 3.38 0.60 -29.14
CA ASP A 6 2.73 1.10 -27.93
C ASP A 6 3.06 0.24 -26.69
N ARG A 7 2.39 0.51 -25.56
CA ARG A 7 2.62 -0.23 -24.29
C ARG A 7 2.20 -1.70 -24.39
N GLU A 8 1.16 -2.01 -25.16
CA GLU A 8 0.65 -3.38 -25.30
C GLU A 8 1.68 -4.28 -25.98
N ASP A 9 2.36 -3.77 -27.01
CA ASP A 9 3.45 -4.49 -27.69
C ASP A 9 4.58 -4.86 -26.70
N ILE A 10 4.91 -3.97 -25.76
CA ILE A 10 5.92 -4.25 -24.73
C ILE A 10 5.41 -5.26 -23.72
N TYR A 11 4.16 -5.14 -23.26
CA TYR A 11 3.59 -6.09 -22.32
C TYR A 11 3.63 -7.50 -22.90
N ASP A 12 3.14 -7.70 -24.12
CA ASP A 12 3.14 -9.01 -24.78
C ASP A 12 4.56 -9.57 -24.95
N LEU A 13 5.53 -8.72 -25.33
CA LEU A 13 6.93 -9.14 -25.48
C LEU A 13 7.54 -9.59 -24.15
N ILE A 14 7.38 -8.79 -23.10
CA ILE A 14 8.00 -9.04 -21.79
C ILE A 14 7.31 -10.21 -21.08
N GLU A 15 5.99 -10.33 -21.17
CA GLU A 15 5.24 -11.47 -20.66
C GLU A 15 5.67 -12.77 -21.33
N GLY A 16 5.80 -12.78 -22.66
CA GLY A 16 6.31 -13.92 -23.40
C GLY A 16 7.75 -14.30 -23.02
N LEU A 17 8.61 -13.31 -22.82
CA LEU A 17 9.98 -13.50 -22.35
C LEU A 17 10.01 -14.14 -20.95
N LEU A 18 9.30 -13.55 -19.99
CA LEU A 18 9.29 -14.03 -18.59
C LEU A 18 8.67 -15.41 -18.47
N LYS A 19 7.59 -15.68 -19.19
CA LYS A 19 7.01 -17.01 -19.28
C LYS A 19 8.02 -18.04 -19.76
N ARG A 20 8.80 -17.72 -20.80
CA ARG A 20 9.85 -18.61 -21.30
C ARG A 20 10.98 -18.80 -20.29
N VAL A 21 11.41 -17.74 -19.61
CA VAL A 21 12.47 -17.79 -18.60
C VAL A 21 12.07 -18.73 -17.46
N TRP A 22 10.88 -18.55 -16.88
CA TRP A 22 10.39 -19.40 -15.80
C TRP A 22 10.19 -20.84 -16.24
N LYS A 23 9.62 -21.07 -17.43
CA LYS A 23 9.45 -22.43 -17.97
C LYS A 23 10.79 -23.13 -18.15
N THR A 24 11.81 -22.41 -18.62
CA THR A 24 13.14 -22.99 -18.87
C THR A 24 13.91 -23.25 -17.58
N ALA A 25 13.83 -22.32 -16.62
CA ALA A 25 14.65 -22.38 -15.40
C ALA A 25 14.02 -23.24 -14.29
N LEU A 26 12.68 -23.23 -14.18
CA LEU A 26 11.95 -23.80 -13.05
C LEU A 26 10.87 -24.82 -13.47
N ASP A 27 10.71 -25.08 -14.77
CA ASP A 27 9.57 -25.83 -15.34
C ASP A 27 8.20 -25.27 -14.91
N TYR A 28 8.15 -23.97 -14.62
CA TYR A 28 6.95 -23.29 -14.13
C TYR A 28 6.17 -22.63 -15.28
N ASP A 29 4.89 -22.98 -15.42
CA ASP A 29 4.00 -22.39 -16.42
C ASP A 29 3.38 -21.09 -15.90
N VAL A 30 4.02 -19.96 -16.23
CA VAL A 30 3.54 -18.62 -15.86
C VAL A 30 2.25 -18.28 -16.62
N PRO A 31 1.15 -17.92 -15.91
CA PRO A 31 -0.08 -17.48 -16.54
C PRO A 31 0.07 -16.06 -17.12
N THR A 32 -0.41 -15.87 -18.35
CA THR A 32 -0.44 -14.57 -19.05
C THR A 32 -1.86 -14.35 -19.62
N PRO A 33 -2.34 -13.11 -19.75
CA PRO A 33 -1.64 -11.86 -19.46
C PRO A 33 -1.50 -11.56 -17.96
N PHE A 34 -0.51 -10.74 -17.58
CA PHE A 34 -0.36 -10.34 -16.18
C PHE A 34 -1.42 -9.30 -15.79
N PRO A 35 -1.97 -9.38 -14.57
CA PRO A 35 -2.81 -8.32 -14.02
C PRO A 35 -2.10 -6.96 -14.10
N ARG A 36 -2.85 -5.93 -14.45
CA ARG A 36 -2.36 -4.55 -14.53
C ARG A 36 -3.08 -3.73 -13.49
N ILE A 37 -2.34 -3.06 -12.62
CA ILE A 37 -2.87 -2.33 -11.49
C ILE A 37 -2.29 -0.91 -11.53
N SER A 38 -3.14 0.11 -11.38
CA SER A 38 -2.65 1.49 -11.36
C SER A 38 -1.79 1.73 -10.12
N TYR A 39 -0.78 2.60 -10.22
CA TYR A 39 0.04 3.05 -9.09
C TYR A 39 -0.83 3.51 -7.92
N LYS A 40 -1.87 4.30 -8.20
CA LYS A 40 -2.79 4.78 -7.17
C LYS A 40 -3.51 3.64 -6.46
N GLU A 41 -3.94 2.62 -7.19
CA GLU A 41 -4.58 1.44 -6.57
C GLU A 41 -3.57 0.62 -5.77
N VAL A 42 -2.38 0.37 -6.31
CA VAL A 42 -1.30 -0.35 -5.62
C VAL A 42 -0.92 0.34 -4.32
N MET A 43 -0.75 1.66 -4.33
CA MET A 43 -0.47 2.44 -3.12
C MET A 43 -1.64 2.37 -2.12
N ASN A 44 -2.87 2.48 -2.59
CA ASN A 44 -4.05 2.41 -1.71
C ASN A 44 -4.25 1.03 -1.06
N ARG A 45 -3.86 -0.06 -1.74
CA ARG A 45 -4.08 -1.44 -1.26
C ARG A 45 -2.86 -2.02 -0.54
N TYR A 46 -1.65 -1.65 -0.93
CA TYR A 46 -0.42 -2.29 -0.45
C TYR A 46 0.62 -1.31 0.12
N GLY A 47 0.50 -0.01 -0.17
CA GLY A 47 1.39 1.01 0.37
C GLY A 47 2.80 1.03 -0.21
N ILE A 48 3.01 0.32 -1.32
CA ILE A 48 4.29 0.26 -2.04
C ILE A 48 4.02 -0.11 -3.50
N ASP A 49 4.74 0.51 -4.43
CA ASP A 49 4.64 0.32 -5.89
C ASP A 49 5.18 -1.02 -6.41
N LYS A 50 5.84 -1.79 -5.55
CA LYS A 50 6.28 -3.17 -5.78
C LYS A 50 5.65 -4.13 -4.76
N PRO A 51 4.32 -4.34 -4.82
CA PRO A 51 3.61 -5.05 -3.79
C PRO A 51 3.90 -6.55 -3.84
N ASP A 52 4.27 -7.13 -2.70
CA ASP A 52 4.15 -8.58 -2.53
C ASP A 52 2.67 -8.92 -2.32
N THR A 53 2.04 -9.50 -3.34
CA THR A 53 0.61 -9.86 -3.35
C THR A 53 0.35 -11.32 -2.94
N ARG A 54 1.40 -12.06 -2.54
CA ARG A 54 1.27 -13.49 -2.19
C ARG A 54 0.57 -13.72 -0.86
N PHE A 55 0.47 -12.68 -0.03
CA PHE A 55 -0.22 -12.74 1.25
C PHE A 55 -1.33 -11.68 1.37
N PRO A 56 -2.44 -12.02 2.04
CA PRO A 56 -3.49 -11.05 2.36
C PRO A 56 -2.98 -10.10 3.44
N MET A 57 -3.36 -8.82 3.37
CA MET A 57 -3.24 -7.77 4.41
C MET A 57 -3.28 -6.45 3.65
N GLU A 58 -4.42 -6.15 3.04
CA GLU A 58 -4.57 -4.90 2.29
C GLU A 58 -4.86 -3.73 3.23
N ILE A 59 -4.50 -2.54 2.77
CA ILE A 59 -4.80 -1.27 3.42
C ILE A 59 -6.25 -0.89 3.09
N ALA A 60 -7.02 -0.54 4.11
CA ALA A 60 -8.37 -0.01 3.97
C ALA A 60 -8.42 1.47 4.37
N ASP A 61 -9.28 2.23 3.69
CA ASP A 61 -9.52 3.64 3.95
C ASP A 61 -10.70 3.84 4.92
N PHE A 62 -10.49 4.67 5.93
CA PHE A 62 -11.45 5.03 6.97
C PHE A 62 -11.60 6.55 7.12
N SER A 63 -11.18 7.32 6.12
CA SER A 63 -11.19 8.79 6.19
C SER A 63 -12.62 9.33 6.34
N GLU A 64 -13.61 8.68 5.70
CA GLU A 64 -15.02 9.06 5.83
C GLU A 64 -15.54 8.78 7.25
N GLU A 65 -15.31 7.57 7.75
CA GLU A 65 -15.81 7.13 9.06
C GLU A 65 -15.20 7.92 10.23
N PHE A 66 -13.91 8.27 10.14
CA PHE A 66 -13.24 9.03 11.19
C PHE A 66 -13.25 10.56 10.97
N SER A 67 -13.90 11.05 9.92
CA SER A 67 -13.94 12.48 9.60
C SER A 67 -14.48 13.34 10.73
N THR A 68 -15.45 12.83 11.49
CA THR A 68 -16.08 13.50 12.64
C THR A 68 -15.74 12.86 13.98
N SER A 69 -14.71 12.01 14.01
CA SER A 69 -14.32 11.25 15.19
C SER A 69 -14.03 12.14 16.40
N THR A 70 -14.37 11.66 17.60
CA THR A 70 -13.93 12.34 18.83
C THR A 70 -12.42 12.20 19.04
N PHE A 71 -11.79 11.22 18.39
CA PHE A 71 -10.34 11.07 18.39
C PHE A 71 -9.69 12.09 17.46
N LYS A 72 -9.29 13.24 18.03
CA LYS A 72 -8.77 14.41 17.29
C LYS A 72 -7.57 14.16 16.39
N VAL A 73 -6.78 13.12 16.64
CA VAL A 73 -5.68 12.75 15.74
C VAL A 73 -6.19 12.29 14.38
N PHE A 74 -7.30 11.55 14.35
CA PHE A 74 -7.89 11.05 13.11
C PHE A 74 -8.75 12.12 12.44
N SER A 75 -9.70 12.73 13.17
CA SER A 75 -10.55 13.77 12.59
C SER A 75 -9.72 14.96 12.10
N GLY A 76 -8.70 15.38 12.86
CA GLY A 76 -7.81 16.47 12.49
C GLY A 76 -6.94 16.17 11.26
N ALA A 77 -6.56 14.91 11.04
CA ALA A 77 -5.85 14.51 9.82
C ALA A 77 -6.75 14.65 8.58
N VAL A 78 -8.01 14.21 8.67
CA VAL A 78 -9.00 14.34 7.58
C VAL A 78 -9.35 15.82 7.33
N GLU A 79 -9.60 16.60 8.39
CA GLU A 79 -9.85 18.05 8.30
C GLU A 79 -8.71 18.81 7.60
N SER A 80 -7.47 18.32 7.73
CA SER A 80 -6.28 18.90 7.08
C SER A 80 -6.07 18.41 5.63
N GLY A 81 -7.02 17.67 5.06
CA GLY A 81 -6.92 17.09 3.71
C GLY A 81 -6.07 15.81 3.61
N GLY A 82 -5.75 15.20 4.76
CA GLY A 82 -5.11 13.90 4.84
C GLY A 82 -6.10 12.74 4.79
N VAL A 83 -5.62 11.55 5.13
CA VAL A 83 -6.39 10.31 5.16
C VAL A 83 -6.18 9.57 6.48
N VAL A 84 -7.14 8.73 6.84
CA VAL A 84 -7.01 7.72 7.90
C VAL A 84 -7.11 6.36 7.26
N LYS A 85 -6.04 5.57 7.33
CA LYS A 85 -5.97 4.23 6.75
C LYS A 85 -5.56 3.22 7.80
N ALA A 86 -5.95 1.96 7.60
CA ALA A 86 -5.60 0.89 8.51
C ALA A 86 -5.33 -0.44 7.79
N ILE A 87 -4.55 -1.31 8.44
CA ILE A 87 -4.36 -2.71 8.07
C ILE A 87 -4.79 -3.60 9.23
N ASN A 88 -5.19 -4.84 8.90
CA ASN A 88 -5.40 -5.89 9.89
C ASN A 88 -4.34 -6.99 9.74
N ALA A 89 -3.40 -7.04 10.69
CA ALA A 89 -2.45 -8.14 10.83
C ALA A 89 -3.12 -9.30 11.57
N LYS A 90 -3.70 -10.20 10.77
CA LYS A 90 -4.42 -11.38 11.25
C LYS A 90 -3.59 -12.22 12.22
N LYS A 91 -4.20 -12.60 13.36
CA LYS A 91 -3.59 -13.45 14.40
C LYS A 91 -2.33 -12.85 15.06
N PHE A 92 -2.09 -11.54 14.93
CA PHE A 92 -0.88 -10.88 15.42
C PHE A 92 -1.05 -10.07 16.73
N ALA A 93 -2.13 -10.26 17.50
CA ALA A 93 -2.31 -9.62 18.82
C ALA A 93 -1.18 -9.96 19.82
N CYS A 94 -0.56 -11.14 19.64
CA CYS A 94 0.59 -11.61 20.42
C CYS A 94 1.90 -10.83 20.17
N VAL A 95 1.85 -9.75 19.38
CA VAL A 95 2.97 -8.86 19.12
C VAL A 95 3.65 -8.42 20.42
N THR A 96 4.97 -8.55 20.46
CA THR A 96 5.78 -8.17 21.63
C THR A 96 5.93 -6.66 21.72
N GLN A 97 6.32 -6.16 22.89
CA GLN A 97 6.61 -4.73 23.05
C GLN A 97 7.69 -4.26 22.07
N GLY A 98 8.78 -5.02 21.92
CA GLY A 98 9.86 -4.68 20.98
C GLY A 98 9.42 -4.66 19.51
N GLN A 99 8.49 -5.53 19.11
CA GLN A 99 7.91 -5.51 17.76
C GLN A 99 6.99 -4.29 17.56
N MET A 100 6.20 -3.92 18.58
CA MET A 100 5.40 -2.67 18.54
C MET A 100 6.27 -1.43 18.46
N GLU A 101 7.38 -1.38 19.22
CA GLU A 101 8.36 -0.30 19.16
C GLU A 101 9.01 -0.23 17.78
N ALA A 102 9.42 -1.36 17.20
CA ALA A 102 9.98 -1.42 15.86
C ALA A 102 9.01 -0.86 14.79
N MET A 103 7.74 -1.26 14.82
CA MET A 103 6.73 -0.71 13.89
C MET A 103 6.49 0.79 14.14
N THR A 104 6.54 1.23 15.40
CA THR A 104 6.41 2.66 15.74
C THR A 104 7.59 3.47 15.19
N GLU A 105 8.81 2.94 15.27
CA GLU A 105 9.99 3.59 14.69
C GLU A 105 9.95 3.61 13.16
N ILE A 106 9.44 2.56 12.51
CA ILE A 106 9.16 2.58 11.05
C ILE A 106 8.25 3.77 10.69
N ALA A 107 7.16 3.96 11.45
CA ALA A 107 6.23 5.06 11.22
C ALA A 107 6.89 6.43 11.45
N LYS A 108 7.66 6.58 12.53
CA LYS A 108 8.36 7.85 12.85
C LYS A 108 9.43 8.23 11.84
N ASN A 109 10.16 7.26 11.30
CA ASN A 109 11.14 7.49 10.24
C ASN A 109 10.49 8.01 8.94
N LEU A 110 9.18 7.81 8.78
CA LEU A 110 8.34 8.39 7.72
C LEU A 110 7.54 9.60 8.23
N GLY A 111 8.02 10.30 9.25
CA GLY A 111 7.43 11.54 9.74
C GLY A 111 6.14 11.39 10.56
N ALA A 112 5.71 10.16 10.89
CA ALA A 112 4.58 9.99 11.80
C ALA A 112 4.96 10.40 13.24
N LYS A 113 4.01 10.95 13.99
CA LYS A 113 4.22 11.27 15.42
C LYS A 113 4.11 10.04 16.34
N GLY A 114 3.55 8.95 15.83
CA GLY A 114 3.34 7.69 16.54
C GLY A 114 2.56 6.72 15.67
N LEU A 115 2.24 5.55 16.25
CA LEU A 115 1.51 4.49 15.59
C LEU A 115 0.31 4.10 16.46
N ALA A 116 -0.90 4.41 15.98
CA ALA A 116 -2.13 3.98 16.64
C ALA A 116 -2.40 2.51 16.29
N PHE A 117 -2.87 1.74 17.27
CA PHE A 117 -3.12 0.31 17.11
C PHE A 117 -4.29 -0.16 17.99
N ILE A 118 -4.85 -1.33 17.67
CA ILE A 118 -5.82 -2.06 18.49
C ILE A 118 -5.41 -3.53 18.53
N LYS A 119 -5.32 -4.11 19.73
CA LYS A 119 -5.18 -5.56 19.91
C LYS A 119 -6.56 -6.15 20.24
N VAL A 120 -6.94 -7.23 19.58
CA VAL A 120 -8.17 -7.96 19.89
C VAL A 120 -7.81 -9.18 20.73
N GLU A 121 -8.17 -9.14 22.00
CA GLU A 121 -7.84 -10.19 22.97
C GLU A 121 -8.98 -10.40 23.97
N ASN A 122 -9.32 -11.66 24.24
CA ASN A 122 -10.39 -12.06 25.16
C ASN A 122 -11.77 -11.48 24.77
N GLY A 123 -12.02 -11.30 23.47
CA GLY A 123 -13.25 -10.70 22.97
C GLY A 123 -13.33 -9.17 23.14
N GLU A 124 -12.23 -8.52 23.55
CA GLU A 124 -12.17 -7.08 23.78
C GLU A 124 -11.13 -6.38 22.88
N TRP A 125 -11.43 -5.14 22.49
CA TRP A 125 -10.52 -4.28 21.76
C TRP A 125 -9.65 -3.49 22.75
N LYS A 126 -8.41 -3.94 22.96
CA LYS A 126 -7.45 -3.32 23.87
C LYS A 126 -6.63 -2.25 23.16
N SER A 127 -6.98 -0.99 23.42
CA SER A 127 -6.18 0.17 23.04
C SER A 127 -6.64 1.45 23.74
N PRO A 128 -5.74 2.40 24.04
CA PRO A 128 -6.13 3.68 24.62
C PRO A 128 -7.03 4.53 23.70
N ILE A 129 -7.10 4.24 22.40
CA ILE A 129 -7.89 5.01 21.44
C ILE A 129 -9.36 4.54 21.35
N VAL A 130 -9.65 3.30 21.73
CA VAL A 130 -10.98 2.67 21.53
C VAL A 130 -12.09 3.40 22.29
N LYS A 131 -11.77 4.02 23.43
CA LYS A 131 -12.71 4.82 24.22
C LYS A 131 -13.21 6.08 23.51
N PHE A 132 -12.53 6.51 22.45
CA PHE A 132 -12.92 7.66 21.64
C PHE A 132 -13.77 7.24 20.43
N PHE A 133 -13.89 5.93 20.16
CA PHE A 133 -14.59 5.46 18.97
C PHE A 133 -16.08 5.28 19.26
N SER A 134 -16.91 5.78 18.34
CA SER A 134 -18.35 5.52 18.31
C SER A 134 -18.64 4.07 17.95
N ASP A 135 -19.89 3.65 18.12
CA ASP A 135 -20.30 2.29 17.75
C ASP A 135 -20.32 2.11 16.22
N GLU A 136 -20.61 3.18 15.47
CA GLU A 136 -20.55 3.21 14.01
C GLU A 136 -19.10 3.06 13.51
N GLU A 137 -18.15 3.78 14.11
CA GLU A 137 -16.72 3.66 13.76
C GLU A 137 -16.19 2.24 14.04
N LYS A 138 -16.59 1.64 15.16
CA LYS A 138 -16.25 0.24 15.49
C LYS A 138 -16.88 -0.75 14.53
N ALA A 139 -18.15 -0.55 14.17
CA ALA A 139 -18.85 -1.41 13.21
C ALA A 139 -18.17 -1.37 11.82
N ALA A 140 -17.81 -0.18 11.34
CA ALA A 140 -17.11 -0.03 10.08
C ALA A 140 -15.73 -0.69 10.07
N LEU A 141 -14.97 -0.55 11.17
CA LEU A 141 -13.70 -1.26 11.35
C LEU A 141 -13.90 -2.79 11.33
N GLN A 142 -14.88 -3.28 12.09
CA GLN A 142 -15.21 -4.69 12.17
C GLN A 142 -15.55 -5.28 10.80
N GLU A 143 -16.37 -4.58 10.01
CA GLU A 143 -16.80 -4.99 8.68
C GLU A 143 -15.67 -4.93 7.65
N LYS A 144 -15.04 -3.77 7.47
CA LYS A 144 -14.03 -3.57 6.40
C LYS A 144 -12.75 -4.36 6.62
N LEU A 145 -12.33 -4.56 7.88
CA LEU A 145 -11.12 -5.32 8.21
C LEU A 145 -11.39 -6.78 8.56
N ASN A 146 -12.66 -7.20 8.57
CA ASN A 146 -13.11 -8.51 9.03
C ASN A 146 -12.42 -8.91 10.35
N ILE A 147 -12.54 -8.09 11.39
CA ILE A 147 -11.74 -8.23 12.61
C ILE A 147 -12.09 -9.51 13.36
N GLU A 148 -11.10 -10.28 13.79
CA GLU A 148 -11.29 -11.52 14.56
C GLU A 148 -10.48 -11.49 15.86
N GLU A 149 -10.82 -12.41 16.78
CA GLU A 149 -10.06 -12.63 18.00
C GLU A 149 -8.59 -12.96 17.68
N GLY A 150 -7.66 -12.28 18.36
CA GLY A 150 -6.23 -12.44 18.16
C GLY A 150 -5.62 -11.54 17.08
N ASP A 151 -6.39 -10.62 16.49
CA ASP A 151 -5.92 -9.69 15.47
C ASP A 151 -5.22 -8.44 16.02
N LEU A 152 -4.36 -7.83 15.20
CA LEU A 152 -3.73 -6.54 15.45
C LEU A 152 -4.09 -5.56 14.33
N ILE A 153 -4.81 -4.50 14.67
CA ILE A 153 -5.15 -3.42 13.74
C ILE A 153 -4.13 -2.30 13.93
N LEU A 154 -3.60 -1.77 12.83
CA LEU A 154 -2.58 -0.72 12.81
C LEU A 154 -3.05 0.42 11.91
N PHE A 155 -2.90 1.66 12.36
CA PHE A 155 -3.44 2.85 11.71
C PHE A 155 -2.35 3.83 11.31
N ALA A 156 -2.54 4.50 10.18
CA ALA A 156 -1.80 5.69 9.79
C ALA A 156 -2.78 6.83 9.47
N ALA A 157 -2.51 8.01 10.03
CA ALA A 157 -3.29 9.22 9.82
C ALA A 157 -2.35 10.37 9.41
N SER A 158 -2.27 10.66 8.11
CA SER A 158 -1.39 11.69 7.55
C SER A 158 -1.81 12.04 6.12
N GLU A 159 -0.99 12.79 5.39
CA GLU A 159 -1.13 12.92 3.93
C GLU A 159 -1.14 11.52 3.26
N TRP A 160 -1.88 11.41 2.15
CA TRP A 160 -2.23 10.15 1.50
C TRP A 160 -1.03 9.25 1.22
N LEU A 161 -0.02 9.78 0.52
CA LEU A 161 1.16 9.00 0.13
C LEU A 161 1.91 8.49 1.37
N ASN A 162 2.13 9.37 2.34
CA ASN A 162 2.81 9.04 3.58
C ASN A 162 2.07 7.97 4.41
N ALA A 163 0.73 8.05 4.49
CA ALA A 163 -0.06 7.05 5.20
C ALA A 163 0.02 5.67 4.53
N CYS A 164 -0.01 5.65 3.20
CA CYS A 164 0.16 4.43 2.41
C CYS A 164 1.56 3.83 2.65
N GLU A 165 2.63 4.61 2.53
CA GLU A 165 4.01 4.14 2.71
C GLU A 165 4.29 3.60 4.12
N ILE A 166 3.76 4.27 5.16
CA ILE A 166 3.87 3.81 6.55
C ILE A 166 3.25 2.41 6.67
N LEU A 167 2.00 2.25 6.21
CA LEU A 167 1.30 0.98 6.32
C LEU A 167 1.89 -0.10 5.41
N GLY A 168 2.43 0.27 4.24
CA GLY A 168 3.12 -0.67 3.35
C GLY A 168 4.38 -1.28 3.98
N LYS A 169 5.21 -0.46 4.63
CA LYS A 169 6.38 -0.96 5.36
C LYS A 169 5.99 -1.81 6.58
N ILE A 170 4.99 -1.35 7.34
CA ILE A 170 4.49 -2.09 8.51
C ILE A 170 3.87 -3.42 8.09
N ARG A 171 3.12 -3.46 6.99
CA ARG A 171 2.54 -4.67 6.39
C ARG A 171 3.62 -5.72 6.11
N LEU A 172 4.71 -5.32 5.44
CA LEU A 172 5.82 -6.23 5.13
C LEU A 172 6.51 -6.73 6.41
N TYR A 173 6.74 -5.84 7.39
CA TYR A 173 7.30 -6.21 8.68
C TYR A 173 6.40 -7.22 9.44
N ALA A 174 5.10 -6.95 9.52
CA ALA A 174 4.14 -7.81 10.17
C ALA A 174 4.04 -9.18 9.49
N ALA A 175 4.03 -9.21 8.15
CA ALA A 175 4.06 -10.45 7.38
C ALA A 175 5.30 -11.28 7.69
N GLN A 176 6.49 -10.67 7.70
CA GLN A 176 7.73 -11.35 8.07
C GLN A 176 7.64 -11.99 9.47
N LYS A 177 7.13 -11.25 10.47
CA LYS A 177 6.96 -11.77 11.83
C LYS A 177 5.91 -12.86 11.92
N LEU A 178 4.83 -12.78 11.15
CA LEU A 178 3.83 -13.82 11.08
C LEU A 178 4.39 -15.11 10.45
N VAL A 179 5.27 -15.01 9.45
CA VAL A 179 5.98 -16.16 8.87
C VAL A 179 6.92 -16.79 9.90
N GLU A 180 7.73 -15.98 10.60
CA GLU A 180 8.63 -16.46 11.68
C GLU A 180 7.85 -17.21 12.79
N LEU A 181 6.62 -16.79 13.06
CA LEU A 181 5.72 -17.42 14.05
C LEU A 181 4.92 -18.62 13.50
N GLY A 182 5.05 -18.95 12.21
CA GLY A 182 4.26 -20.00 11.56
C GLY A 182 2.76 -19.67 11.45
N LYS A 183 2.39 -18.39 11.53
CA LYS A 183 1.00 -17.89 11.45
C LYS A 183 0.59 -17.41 10.06
N LEU A 184 1.58 -17.15 9.20
CA LEU A 184 1.40 -16.85 7.78
C LEU A 184 2.35 -17.76 6.99
N ASN A 185 1.86 -18.33 5.90
CA ASN A 185 2.68 -19.09 4.97
C ASN A 185 2.75 -18.32 3.66
N ILE A 186 3.96 -18.00 3.22
CA ILE A 186 4.25 -17.42 1.91
C ILE A 186 5.11 -18.44 1.19
N SER A 187 4.60 -19.04 0.12
CA SER A 187 5.32 -20.08 -0.61
C SER A 187 6.45 -19.46 -1.43
N ASP A 188 7.64 -20.06 -1.33
CA ASP A 188 8.81 -19.68 -2.15
C ASP A 188 8.60 -20.03 -3.64
N ASP A 189 7.69 -20.98 -3.93
CA ASP A 189 7.36 -21.44 -5.29
C ASP A 189 6.12 -20.73 -5.87
N GLN A 190 5.58 -19.73 -5.16
CA GLN A 190 4.49 -18.90 -5.64
C GLN A 190 5.03 -17.60 -6.23
N PHE A 191 4.70 -17.36 -7.50
CA PHE A 191 5.05 -16.14 -8.23
C PHE A 191 3.78 -15.38 -8.65
N ASN A 192 3.61 -14.16 -8.14
CA ASN A 192 2.48 -13.31 -8.48
C ASN A 192 2.94 -12.15 -9.36
N PHE A 193 2.99 -12.41 -10.66
CA PHE A 193 3.33 -11.39 -11.65
C PHE A 193 2.23 -10.33 -11.74
N LEU A 194 2.61 -9.06 -11.81
CA LEU A 194 1.72 -7.95 -12.13
C LEU A 194 2.48 -6.78 -12.75
N TRP A 195 1.78 -5.99 -13.54
CA TRP A 195 2.24 -4.68 -13.99
C TRP A 195 1.70 -3.60 -13.07
N VAL A 196 2.56 -2.69 -12.65
CA VAL A 196 2.16 -1.40 -12.10
C VAL A 196 2.24 -0.37 -13.23
N VAL A 197 1.16 0.36 -13.42
CA VAL A 197 0.99 1.33 -14.51
C VAL A 197 0.47 2.65 -13.98
N ASP A 198 0.37 3.67 -14.83
CA ASP A 198 -0.29 4.94 -14.50
C ASP A 198 0.34 5.66 -13.30
N PHE A 199 1.67 5.55 -13.19
CA PHE A 199 2.46 6.28 -12.23
C PHE A 199 2.36 7.80 -12.44
N PRO A 200 2.54 8.62 -11.39
CA PRO A 200 2.68 10.06 -11.54
C PRO A 200 3.86 10.38 -12.47
N LEU A 201 3.68 11.28 -13.44
CA LEU A 201 4.76 11.71 -14.30
C LEU A 201 5.83 12.49 -13.52
N LEU A 202 5.38 13.26 -12.52
CA LEU A 202 6.21 14.11 -11.69
C LEU A 202 6.00 13.80 -10.20
N ALA A 203 7.09 13.84 -9.44
CA ALA A 203 7.11 13.77 -7.99
C ALA A 203 7.54 15.13 -7.42
N PHE A 204 6.96 15.53 -6.30
CA PHE A 204 7.31 16.78 -5.62
C PHE A 204 8.30 16.49 -4.49
N ASP A 205 9.45 17.14 -4.55
CA ASP A 205 10.42 17.14 -3.46
C ASP A 205 10.10 18.30 -2.52
N ARG A 206 9.71 17.98 -1.29
CA ARG A 206 9.35 18.97 -0.27
C ARG A 206 10.57 19.68 0.31
N GLU A 207 11.75 19.07 0.30
CA GLU A 207 12.98 19.68 0.83
C GLU A 207 13.54 20.70 -0.15
N MET A 208 13.48 20.39 -1.44
CA MET A 208 13.95 21.26 -2.52
C MET A 208 12.87 22.20 -3.08
N ASP A 209 11.62 22.07 -2.61
CA ASP A 209 10.45 22.84 -3.05
C ASP A 209 10.28 22.84 -4.58
N ARG A 210 10.46 21.67 -5.22
CA ARG A 210 10.38 21.56 -6.69
C ARG A 210 9.91 20.19 -7.19
N TRP A 211 9.40 20.20 -8.42
CA TRP A 211 9.01 19.00 -9.13
C TRP A 211 10.20 18.34 -9.83
N PHE A 212 10.17 17.01 -9.85
CA PHE A 212 11.11 16.16 -10.55
C PHE A 212 10.38 15.10 -11.36
N SER A 213 11.05 14.54 -12.36
CA SER A 213 10.59 13.34 -13.04
C SER A 213 10.53 12.17 -12.05
N SER A 214 9.39 11.49 -11.95
CA SER A 214 9.24 10.31 -11.09
C SER A 214 10.10 9.13 -11.56
N HIS A 215 10.36 9.07 -12.87
CA HIS A 215 11.26 8.09 -13.48
C HIS A 215 12.24 8.83 -14.41
N HIS A 216 12.20 8.61 -15.73
CA HIS A 216 13.10 9.26 -16.68
C HIS A 216 12.49 10.57 -17.23
N PRO A 217 13.26 11.66 -17.39
CA PRO A 217 12.76 12.95 -17.92
C PRO A 217 12.12 12.90 -19.33
N PHE A 218 12.29 11.80 -20.07
CA PHE A 218 11.72 11.60 -21.42
C PHE A 218 10.50 10.70 -21.42
N THR A 219 9.97 10.36 -20.25
CA THR A 219 8.74 9.56 -20.14
C THR A 219 7.58 10.33 -20.74
N SER A 220 6.87 9.73 -21.69
CA SER A 220 5.68 10.33 -22.28
C SER A 220 4.54 10.41 -21.25
N PRO A 221 3.76 11.50 -21.20
CA PRO A 221 2.51 11.53 -20.43
C PRO A 221 1.47 10.57 -21.03
N VAL A 222 0.53 10.12 -20.22
CA VAL A 222 -0.71 9.52 -20.73
C VAL A 222 -1.44 10.57 -21.57
N VAL A 223 -1.96 10.16 -22.73
CA VAL A 223 -2.50 11.09 -23.75
C VAL A 223 -3.64 11.94 -23.20
N GLU A 224 -4.53 11.34 -22.38
CA GLU A 224 -5.65 12.05 -21.77
C GLU A 224 -5.20 13.18 -20.82
N ASP A 225 -4.02 13.06 -20.23
CA ASP A 225 -3.53 13.97 -19.18
C ASP A 225 -2.65 15.10 -19.75
N ILE A 226 -2.31 15.06 -21.05
CA ILE A 226 -1.51 16.11 -21.72
C ILE A 226 -2.03 17.53 -21.45
N PRO A 227 -3.35 17.81 -21.51
CA PRO A 227 -3.88 19.15 -21.21
C PRO A 227 -3.60 19.67 -19.80
N ASN A 228 -3.26 18.77 -18.86
CA ASN A 228 -2.99 19.11 -17.46
C ASN A 228 -1.52 19.43 -17.19
N LEU A 229 -0.59 19.17 -18.12
CA LEU A 229 0.84 19.45 -17.93
C LEU A 229 1.15 20.90 -17.49
N THR A 230 0.38 21.87 -18.00
CA THR A 230 0.58 23.30 -17.66
C THR A 230 -0.38 23.80 -16.59
N LYS A 231 -1.48 23.08 -16.31
CA LYS A 231 -2.55 23.52 -15.39
C LYS A 231 -2.43 22.88 -14.01
N ASP A 232 -2.20 21.58 -14.00
CA ASP A 232 -2.14 20.75 -12.80
C ASP A 232 -1.14 19.60 -13.00
N PRO A 233 0.18 19.90 -13.08
CA PRO A 233 1.20 18.92 -13.43
C PRO A 233 1.24 17.69 -12.50
N LYS A 234 0.74 17.83 -11.26
CA LYS A 234 0.69 16.76 -10.25
C LYS A 234 -0.33 15.66 -10.56
N SER A 235 -1.35 15.92 -11.38
CA SER A 235 -2.35 14.91 -11.76
C SER A 235 -1.97 14.16 -13.02
N VAL A 236 -0.88 14.55 -13.69
CA VAL A 236 -0.46 13.94 -14.94
C VAL A 236 0.19 12.58 -14.69
N ARG A 237 -0.35 11.53 -15.31
CA ARG A 237 0.25 10.20 -15.30
C ARG A 237 1.28 10.06 -16.41
N GLY A 238 2.32 9.27 -16.15
CA GLY A 238 3.31 8.84 -17.13
C GLY A 238 2.95 7.49 -17.74
N GLN A 239 3.45 7.25 -18.95
CA GLN A 239 3.32 5.96 -19.63
C GLN A 239 4.36 4.91 -19.19
N HIS A 240 5.20 5.22 -18.19
CA HIS A 240 6.10 4.23 -17.62
C HIS A 240 5.32 3.16 -16.84
N TYR A 241 5.95 2.01 -16.72
CA TYR A 241 5.37 0.81 -16.14
C TYR A 241 6.49 0.00 -15.49
N ASP A 242 6.14 -0.68 -14.41
CA ASP A 242 7.02 -1.59 -13.70
C ASP A 242 6.41 -2.99 -13.71
N ILE A 243 7.26 -3.99 -13.87
CA ILE A 243 6.88 -5.38 -13.65
C ILE A 243 7.32 -5.81 -12.25
N VAL A 244 6.42 -6.44 -11.52
CA VAL A 244 6.63 -6.93 -10.16
C VAL A 244 6.39 -8.44 -10.14
N VAL A 245 7.24 -9.15 -9.39
CA VAL A 245 7.22 -10.60 -9.19
C VAL A 245 7.30 -10.94 -7.72
#